data_AF-A0A356W093-F1
#
_entry.id   AF-A0A356W093-F1
#
_cell.length_a   1.000
_cell.length_b   1.000
_cell.length_c   1.000
_cell.angle_alpha   90.00
_cell.angle_beta   90.00
_cell.angle_gamma   90.00
#
_symmetry.space_group_name_H-M   'P 1'
#
loop_
_entity.id
_entity.type
_entity.pdbx_description
1 polymer ?
#
loop_
_entity_poly.entity_id
_entity_poly.type
_entity_poly.pdbx_seq_one_letter_code
_entity_poly.pdbx_strand_id
1 'polypeptide(L)'
;MIFALAGNQNSGKTTLFNQLTGSNQHVGNFPGVTVERKDGVIRGHAGAVVVDLPGIYSLSPYSSEEIVTRDFLLRGHPDAIIDIVDATNIERNLYLSMQLIELNIPMVIALNMMDEVRANGGTVKIREFQNAIGVPVVPISASRNDGVEELIEVAVDTARHRRLPRRQDFCAGAVHRTIHSIAHMIEDHAQRIHVPARFAATKLVEGDEPMAKALALSDNEKEMIRRDVTEMEHELHTDREAALADMRYTFIEKLCADTVVKMGESREHRRSVRIDRVLTGKYLAIPIFLLIMMLVFWLTFGVIGQPLSGLLSQGIDAAAGATDAGMKAAGVNPVVRSLVVDGVFAGVGSVLQFLPTIVVLFFFLSILEDSGYMARVAFVMDKLLRKIGLSGRSFVPMLIGFGCSVPAIMATRTLSSERDRKMTILLVPFMSCSAKLPIYAIFTAAFFPHHAVLVMILLYVMGIGMAILSG
;
A
#
# COMPACT_ATOMS: atom_id res chain seq x y z
N MET A 1 30.13 11.90 -1.42
CA MET A 1 28.82 12.56 -1.58
C MET A 1 27.74 11.56 -1.22
N ILE A 2 26.78 11.96 -0.39
CA ILE A 2 25.63 11.15 0.03
C ILE A 2 24.39 11.79 -0.57
N PHE A 3 23.67 11.02 -1.40
CA PHE A 3 22.40 11.41 -2.01
C PHE A 3 21.25 10.72 -1.28
N ALA A 4 20.20 11.48 -0.96
CA ALA A 4 18.96 10.94 -0.44
C ALA A 4 17.97 10.73 -1.60
N LEU A 5 17.56 9.49 -1.86
CA LEU A 5 16.49 9.21 -2.82
C LEU A 5 15.14 9.21 -2.09
N ALA A 6 14.36 10.27 -2.30
CA ALA A 6 13.05 10.49 -1.67
C ALA A 6 11.94 10.45 -2.73
N GLY A 7 10.71 10.14 -2.32
CA GLY A 7 9.55 10.18 -3.21
C GLY A 7 8.39 9.35 -2.67
N ASN A 8 7.25 9.46 -3.35
CA ASN A 8 6.04 8.72 -2.97
C ASN A 8 6.18 7.21 -3.16
N GLN A 9 5.32 6.44 -2.47
CA GLN A 9 5.15 5.03 -2.81
C GLN A 9 4.67 4.88 -4.26
N ASN A 10 5.17 3.85 -4.95
CA ASN A 10 4.87 3.54 -6.35
C ASN A 10 5.31 4.58 -7.40
N SER A 11 6.14 5.58 -7.05
CA SER A 11 6.68 6.54 -8.03
C SER A 11 7.78 5.99 -8.95
N GLY A 12 8.13 4.71 -8.81
CA GLY A 12 9.26 4.06 -9.49
C GLY A 12 10.60 4.20 -8.76
N LYS A 13 10.59 4.59 -7.47
CA LYS A 13 11.78 4.78 -6.64
C LYS A 13 12.75 3.59 -6.66
N THR A 14 12.25 2.38 -6.39
CA THR A 14 13.06 1.15 -6.41
C THR A 14 13.65 0.88 -7.79
N THR A 15 12.89 1.15 -8.85
CA THR A 15 13.35 0.99 -10.24
C THR A 15 14.49 1.97 -10.53
N LEU A 16 14.35 3.24 -10.15
CA LEU A 16 15.39 4.24 -10.31
C LEU A 16 16.63 3.90 -9.48
N PHE A 17 16.46 3.49 -8.22
CA PHE A 17 17.56 3.05 -7.35
C PHE A 17 18.39 1.94 -7.99
N ASN A 18 17.73 0.94 -8.60
CA ASN A 18 18.39 -0.14 -9.31
C ASN A 18 19.14 0.34 -10.55
N GLN A 19 18.61 1.31 -11.29
CA GLN A 19 19.33 1.89 -12.44
C GLN A 19 20.55 2.70 -12.00
N LEU A 20 20.44 3.45 -10.89
CA LEU A 20 21.52 4.26 -10.33
C LEU A 20 22.68 3.40 -9.79
N THR A 21 22.39 2.27 -9.13
CA THR A 21 23.38 1.49 -8.35
C THR A 21 23.78 0.17 -9.01
N GLY A 22 22.92 -0.41 -9.84
CA GLY A 22 23.12 -1.75 -10.39
C GLY A 22 23.18 -2.83 -9.31
N SER A 23 24.20 -3.69 -9.37
CA SER A 23 24.41 -4.80 -8.43
C SER A 23 25.06 -4.39 -7.11
N ASN A 24 25.55 -3.15 -6.99
CA ASN A 24 26.36 -2.71 -5.85
C ASN A 24 25.48 -2.07 -4.77
N GLN A 25 24.60 -2.88 -4.20
CA GLN A 25 23.63 -2.47 -3.18
C GLN A 25 23.90 -3.17 -1.86
N HIS A 26 23.76 -2.44 -0.77
CA HIS A 26 23.75 -2.95 0.59
C HIS A 26 22.36 -2.76 1.19
N VAL A 27 21.86 -3.78 1.89
CA VAL A 27 20.54 -3.77 2.54
C VAL A 27 20.74 -4.00 4.04
N GLY A 28 20.24 -3.08 4.84
CA GLY A 28 20.23 -3.14 6.29
C GLY A 28 18.95 -2.52 6.85
N ASN A 29 19.00 -2.10 8.12
CA ASN A 29 17.91 -1.37 8.77
C ASN A 29 18.40 -0.01 9.26
N PHE A 30 17.50 0.97 9.32
CA PHE A 30 17.80 2.22 10.01
C PHE A 30 18.00 1.97 11.52
N PRO A 31 18.91 2.70 12.19
CA PRO A 31 19.19 2.49 13.61
C PRO A 31 17.94 2.60 14.49
N GLY A 32 17.68 1.58 15.31
CA GLY A 32 16.61 1.61 16.31
C GLY A 32 15.19 1.37 15.77
N VAL A 33 15.04 1.01 14.50
CA VAL A 33 13.73 0.76 13.86
C VAL A 33 13.79 -0.46 12.93
N THR A 34 12.63 -1.04 12.61
CA THR A 34 12.49 -2.16 11.65
C THR A 34 12.30 -1.68 10.21
N VAL A 35 12.70 -0.45 9.90
CA VAL A 35 12.56 0.13 8.56
C VAL A 35 13.80 -0.20 7.74
N GLU A 36 13.59 -0.82 6.58
CA GLU A 36 14.67 -1.19 5.66
C GLU A 36 15.44 0.05 5.19
N ARG A 37 16.77 -0.07 5.16
CA ARG A 37 17.69 0.91 4.59
C ARG A 37 18.42 0.25 3.43
N LYS A 38 18.37 0.87 2.24
CA LYS A 38 19.15 0.42 1.08
C LYS A 38 20.11 1.53 0.69
N ASP A 39 21.37 1.19 0.50
CA ASP A 39 22.37 2.13 0.02
C ASP A 39 23.22 1.49 -1.07
N GLY A 40 23.72 2.30 -1.99
CA GLY A 40 24.53 1.80 -3.10
C GLY A 40 25.33 2.91 -3.77
N VAL A 41 26.44 2.53 -4.39
CA VAL A 41 27.32 3.46 -5.10
C VAL A 41 26.71 3.81 -6.45
N ILE A 42 26.62 5.10 -6.78
CA ILE A 42 26.11 5.57 -8.08
C ILE A 42 27.08 5.13 -9.19
N ARG A 43 26.55 4.49 -10.23
CA ARG A 43 27.30 4.07 -11.42
C ARG A 43 28.06 5.25 -12.04
N GLY A 44 29.31 5.02 -12.42
CA GLY A 44 30.17 6.07 -12.97
C GLY A 44 30.76 7.04 -11.93
N HIS A 45 30.31 7.00 -10.67
CA HIS A 45 30.74 7.91 -9.61
C HIS A 45 31.09 7.17 -8.30
N ALA A 46 32.29 6.60 -8.23
CA ALA A 46 32.77 5.83 -7.06
C ALA A 46 32.74 6.61 -5.72
N GLY A 47 32.73 7.95 -5.75
CA GLY A 47 32.63 8.81 -4.57
C GLY A 47 31.21 9.27 -4.20
N ALA A 48 30.18 8.76 -4.88
CA ALA A 48 28.78 9.12 -4.65
C ALA A 48 27.96 7.89 -4.23
N VAL A 49 27.33 7.97 -3.06
CA VAL A 49 26.45 6.93 -2.52
C VAL A 49 25.04 7.47 -2.53
N VAL A 50 24.07 6.69 -3.01
CA VAL A 50 22.64 6.98 -2.89
C VAL A 50 22.04 6.10 -1.80
N VAL A 51 21.28 6.71 -0.91
CA VAL A 51 20.51 6.05 0.15
C VAL A 51 19.04 6.13 -0.24
N ASP A 52 18.42 4.97 -0.38
CA ASP A 52 17.00 4.82 -0.64
C ASP A 52 16.21 5.08 0.64
N LEU A 53 15.41 6.15 0.66
CA LEU A 53 14.52 6.45 1.77
C LEU A 53 13.17 5.73 1.58
N PRO A 54 12.46 5.38 2.67
CA PRO A 54 11.10 4.85 2.58
C PRO A 54 10.18 5.72 1.72
N GLY A 55 9.22 5.10 1.03
CA GLY A 55 8.25 5.84 0.23
C GLY A 55 7.22 6.51 1.14
N ILE A 56 7.21 7.84 1.18
CA ILE A 56 6.38 8.65 2.09
C ILE A 56 5.51 9.63 1.31
N TYR A 57 4.45 10.16 1.91
CA TYR A 57 3.58 11.16 1.27
C TYR A 57 3.77 12.56 1.86
N SER A 58 4.25 12.67 3.09
CA SER A 58 4.61 13.92 3.74
C SER A 58 5.71 13.69 4.77
N LEU A 59 6.34 14.76 5.25
CA LEU A 59 7.28 14.77 6.37
C LEU A 59 6.55 14.96 7.71
N SER A 60 5.36 14.38 7.85
CA SER A 60 4.58 14.39 9.09
C SER A 60 5.07 13.30 10.06
N PRO A 61 4.86 13.42 11.37
CA PRO A 61 5.37 12.43 12.34
C PRO A 61 4.42 11.22 12.55
N TYR A 62 3.58 10.86 11.57
CA TYR A 62 2.50 9.89 11.78
C TYR A 62 2.93 8.42 11.62
N SER A 63 3.96 8.17 10.82
CA SER A 63 4.51 6.83 10.60
C SER A 63 6.00 6.73 10.89
N SER A 64 6.47 5.52 11.22
CA SER A 64 7.89 5.25 11.42
C SER A 64 8.72 5.55 10.18
N GLU A 65 8.17 5.36 8.98
CA GLU A 65 8.82 5.66 7.70
C GLU A 65 9.07 7.16 7.51
N GLU A 66 8.07 7.98 7.83
CA GLU A 66 8.17 9.44 7.76
C GLU A 66 9.13 10.00 8.80
N ILE A 67 9.09 9.48 10.03
CA ILE A 67 10.01 9.88 11.10
C ILE A 67 11.46 9.56 10.70
N VAL A 68 11.73 8.36 10.19
CA VAL A 68 13.06 7.95 9.73
C VAL A 68 13.57 8.81 8.59
N THR A 69 12.70 9.08 7.60
CA THR A 69 13.03 9.93 6.46
C THR A 69 13.37 11.35 6.91
N ARG A 70 12.53 11.94 7.76
CA ARG A 70 12.74 13.28 8.34
C ARG A 70 14.04 13.34 9.14
N ASP A 71 14.28 12.40 10.04
CA ASP A 71 15.47 12.38 10.89
C ASP A 71 16.75 12.19 10.06
N PHE A 72 16.70 11.36 9.01
CA PHE A 72 17.83 11.19 8.08
C PHE A 72 18.13 12.49 7.32
N LEU A 73 17.11 13.17 6.79
CA LEU A 73 17.30 14.42 6.05
C LEU A 73 17.81 15.56 6.95
N LEU A 74 17.30 15.67 8.18
CA LEU A 74 17.68 16.74 9.11
C LEU A 74 19.02 16.50 9.80
N ARG A 75 19.30 15.27 10.28
CA ARG A 75 20.51 14.95 11.06
C ARG A 75 21.62 14.31 10.23
N GLY A 76 21.25 13.60 9.17
CA GLY A 76 22.21 12.92 8.29
C GLY A 76 22.90 13.86 7.30
N HIS A 77 22.36 15.06 7.11
CA HIS A 77 22.89 16.11 6.23
C HIS A 77 23.37 15.58 4.87
N PRO A 78 22.46 15.01 4.04
CA PRO A 78 22.83 14.57 2.70
C PRO A 78 23.33 15.75 1.86
N ASP A 79 24.25 15.47 0.92
CA ASP A 79 24.81 16.47 0.02
C ASP A 79 23.78 16.94 -1.02
N ALA A 80 22.85 16.06 -1.41
CA ALA A 80 21.68 16.43 -2.21
C ALA A 80 20.53 15.43 -2.07
N ILE A 81 19.33 15.87 -2.43
CA ILE A 81 18.12 15.06 -2.54
C ILE A 81 17.83 14.79 -4.02
N ILE A 82 17.60 13.53 -4.37
CA ILE A 82 16.99 13.13 -5.63
C ILE A 82 15.53 12.81 -5.30
N ASP A 83 14.63 13.70 -5.68
CA ASP A 83 13.19 13.55 -5.44
C ASP A 83 12.52 12.95 -6.67
N ILE A 84 12.00 11.74 -6.55
CA ILE A 84 11.31 11.06 -7.65
C ILE A 84 9.81 11.35 -7.63
N VAL A 85 9.34 12.01 -8.68
CA VAL A 85 7.96 12.46 -8.86
C VAL A 85 7.35 11.66 -10.00
N ASP A 86 6.26 10.95 -9.73
CA ASP A 86 5.46 10.30 -10.78
C ASP A 86 4.72 11.35 -11.62
N ALA A 87 5.08 11.47 -12.90
CA ALA A 87 4.49 12.44 -13.80
C ALA A 87 3.02 12.14 -14.16
N THR A 88 2.55 10.90 -13.99
CA THR A 88 1.14 10.53 -14.22
C THR A 88 0.22 11.07 -13.11
N ASN A 89 0.76 11.23 -11.90
CA ASN A 89 0.07 11.75 -10.73
C ASN A 89 0.86 12.90 -10.07
N ILE A 90 1.26 13.86 -10.91
CA ILE A 90 2.22 14.91 -10.55
C ILE A 90 1.73 15.77 -9.38
N GLU A 91 0.45 16.17 -9.36
CA GLU A 91 -0.11 17.04 -8.32
C GLU A 91 0.04 16.44 -6.91
N ARG A 92 -0.29 15.16 -6.77
CA ARG A 92 -0.17 14.46 -5.48
C ARG A 92 1.29 14.25 -5.06
N ASN A 93 2.20 14.06 -6.01
CA ASN A 93 3.62 13.82 -5.71
C ASN A 93 4.32 15.11 -5.29
N LEU A 94 3.96 16.24 -5.90
CA LEU A 94 4.58 17.54 -5.60
C LEU A 94 4.31 18.04 -4.18
N TYR A 95 3.30 17.50 -3.49
CA TYR A 95 3.06 17.79 -2.09
C TYR A 95 4.28 17.49 -1.21
N LEU A 96 4.91 16.32 -1.41
CA LEU A 96 6.15 15.97 -0.72
C LEU A 96 7.32 16.84 -1.21
N SER A 97 7.44 17.08 -2.52
CA SER A 97 8.49 17.90 -3.12
C SER A 97 8.57 19.29 -2.50
N MET A 98 7.43 19.93 -2.25
CA MET A 98 7.39 21.24 -1.59
C MET A 98 7.97 21.22 -0.18
N GLN A 99 7.70 20.17 0.59
CA GLN A 99 8.26 20.01 1.93
C GLN A 99 9.76 19.71 1.91
N LEU A 100 10.23 18.96 0.90
CA LEU A 100 11.66 18.72 0.69
C LEU A 100 12.41 19.99 0.30
N ILE A 101 11.81 20.86 -0.53
CA ILE A 101 12.37 22.16 -0.89
C ILE A 101 12.54 23.06 0.35
N GLU A 102 11.60 23.02 1.29
CA GLU A 102 11.68 23.79 2.55
C GLU A 102 12.88 23.40 3.44
N LEU A 103 13.43 22.18 3.29
CA LEU A 103 14.63 21.74 4.00
C LEU A 103 15.90 22.47 3.53
N ASN A 104 15.84 23.22 2.43
CA ASN A 104 16.96 23.99 1.90
C ASN A 104 18.24 23.15 1.70
N ILE A 105 18.07 21.90 1.26
CA ILE A 105 19.13 20.98 0.86
C ILE A 105 19.20 21.01 -0.67
N PRO A 106 20.38 20.95 -1.31
CA PRO A 106 20.47 20.85 -2.77
C PRO A 106 19.58 19.72 -3.28
N MET A 107 18.76 19.97 -4.30
CA MET A 107 17.71 19.03 -4.70
C MET A 107 17.57 19.01 -6.21
N VAL A 108 17.31 17.83 -6.77
CA VAL A 108 16.89 17.62 -8.17
C VAL A 108 15.60 16.80 -8.18
N ILE A 109 14.64 17.20 -9.02
CA ILE A 109 13.42 16.43 -9.25
C ILE A 109 13.63 15.52 -10.45
N ALA A 110 13.53 14.22 -10.22
CA ALA A 110 13.46 13.18 -11.24
C ALA A 110 11.98 12.95 -11.60
N LEU A 111 11.52 13.59 -12.67
CA LEU A 111 10.15 13.48 -13.14
C LEU A 111 9.98 12.18 -13.93
N ASN A 112 9.52 11.13 -13.27
CA ASN A 112 9.48 9.75 -13.78
C ASN A 112 8.18 9.41 -14.51
N MET A 113 8.15 8.27 -15.22
CA MET A 113 7.02 7.80 -16.03
C MET A 113 6.65 8.74 -17.19
N MET A 114 7.64 9.48 -17.72
CA MET A 114 7.43 10.38 -18.85
C MET A 114 7.05 9.65 -20.15
N ASP A 115 7.36 8.36 -20.27
CA ASP A 115 6.90 7.53 -21.38
C ASP A 115 5.39 7.28 -21.33
N GLU A 116 4.81 7.08 -20.15
CA GLU A 116 3.37 6.96 -19.98
C GLU A 116 2.65 8.29 -20.25
N VAL A 117 3.20 9.40 -19.74
CA VAL A 117 2.67 10.74 -20.01
C VAL A 117 2.63 11.01 -21.52
N ARG A 118 3.73 10.72 -22.24
CA ARG A 118 3.81 10.87 -23.69
C ARG A 118 2.87 9.90 -24.44
N ALA A 119 2.74 8.66 -23.98
CA ALA A 119 1.83 7.67 -24.57
C ALA A 119 0.36 8.11 -24.47
N ASN A 120 0.02 8.83 -23.40
CA ASN A 120 -1.30 9.45 -23.21
C ASN A 120 -1.45 10.80 -23.95
N GLY A 121 -0.47 11.18 -24.77
CA GLY A 121 -0.43 12.44 -25.52
C GLY A 121 -0.10 13.66 -24.67
N GLY A 122 0.18 13.49 -23.38
CA GLY A 122 0.56 14.57 -22.48
C GLY A 122 2.02 14.97 -22.64
N THR A 123 2.36 16.15 -22.13
CA THR A 123 3.75 16.61 -22.03
C THR A 123 3.90 17.58 -20.87
N VAL A 124 5.15 17.78 -20.40
CA VAL A 124 5.48 18.73 -19.33
C VAL A 124 6.50 19.72 -19.87
N LYS A 125 6.21 21.00 -19.72
CA LYS A 125 7.11 22.09 -20.13
C LYS A 125 8.23 22.24 -19.09
N ILE A 126 9.24 21.37 -19.17
CA ILE A 126 10.31 21.22 -18.16
C ILE A 126 10.98 22.55 -17.78
N ARG A 127 11.25 23.43 -18.75
CA ARG A 127 11.88 24.74 -18.49
C ARG A 127 10.99 25.66 -17.64
N GLU A 128 9.70 25.73 -17.97
CA GLU A 128 8.73 26.52 -17.22
C GLU A 128 8.52 25.93 -15.83
N PHE A 129 8.41 24.60 -15.75
CA PHE A 129 8.32 23.85 -14.50
C PHE A 129 9.50 24.13 -13.57
N GLN A 130 10.74 23.96 -14.07
CA GLN A 130 11.97 24.22 -13.33
C GLN A 130 12.05 25.66 -12.82
N ASN A 131 11.70 26.65 -13.66
CA ASN A 131 11.72 28.06 -13.26
C ASN A 131 10.68 28.35 -12.18
N ALA A 132 9.48 27.76 -12.31
CA ALA A 132 8.38 27.97 -11.39
C ALA A 132 8.58 27.26 -10.06
N ILE A 133 9.15 26.05 -10.01
CA ILE A 133 9.39 25.31 -8.75
C ILE A 133 10.72 25.67 -8.07
N GLY A 134 11.69 26.19 -8.83
CA GLY A 134 12.95 26.71 -8.28
C GLY A 134 14.03 25.67 -8.02
N VAL A 135 13.86 24.43 -8.47
CA VAL A 135 14.85 23.34 -8.43
C VAL A 135 15.02 22.70 -9.81
N PRO A 136 16.23 22.19 -10.16
CA PRO A 136 16.45 21.42 -11.39
C PRO A 136 15.45 20.27 -11.55
N VAL A 137 14.89 20.11 -12.74
CA VAL A 137 13.92 19.05 -13.06
C VAL A 137 14.39 18.29 -14.29
N VAL A 138 14.55 16.97 -14.16
CA VAL A 138 14.99 16.08 -15.23
C VAL A 138 13.87 15.08 -15.56
N PRO A 139 13.35 15.07 -16.80
CA PRO A 139 12.37 14.07 -17.22
C PRO A 139 13.04 12.72 -17.46
N ILE A 140 12.53 11.65 -16.84
CA ILE A 140 13.10 10.30 -16.97
C ILE A 140 12.01 9.24 -17.24
N SER A 141 12.46 8.09 -17.72
CA SER A 141 11.70 6.82 -17.65
C SER A 141 12.62 5.74 -17.10
N ALA A 142 12.50 5.47 -15.79
CA ALA A 142 13.36 4.52 -15.10
C ALA A 142 13.25 3.08 -15.62
N SER A 143 12.07 2.69 -16.12
CA SER A 143 11.81 1.37 -16.72
C SER A 143 12.53 1.19 -18.05
N ARG A 144 12.67 2.27 -18.83
CA ARG A 144 13.35 2.28 -20.14
C ARG A 144 14.81 2.72 -20.05
N ASN A 145 15.29 3.05 -18.85
CA ASN A 145 16.61 3.64 -18.62
C ASN A 145 16.86 4.92 -19.46
N ASP A 146 15.81 5.73 -19.65
CA ASP A 146 15.86 6.98 -20.41
C ASP A 146 15.99 8.17 -19.45
N GLY A 147 16.91 9.10 -19.74
CA GLY A 147 17.19 10.29 -18.90
C GLY A 147 17.93 10.04 -17.58
N VAL A 148 18.26 8.78 -17.24
CA VAL A 148 18.91 8.44 -15.96
C VAL A 148 20.35 8.97 -15.88
N GLU A 149 21.10 8.92 -16.99
CA GLU A 149 22.47 9.45 -17.04
C GLU A 149 22.50 10.98 -16.86
N GLU A 150 21.60 11.69 -17.55
CA GLU A 150 21.41 13.13 -17.37
C GLU A 150 21.04 13.48 -15.92
N LEU A 151 20.15 12.71 -15.29
CA LEU A 151 19.79 12.90 -13.89
C LEU A 151 21.00 12.77 -12.95
N ILE A 152 21.88 11.78 -13.18
CA ILE A 152 23.09 11.59 -12.38
C ILE A 152 24.00 12.80 -12.51
N GLU A 153 24.25 13.26 -13.73
CA GLU A 153 25.10 14.43 -13.98
C GLU A 153 24.56 15.68 -13.30
N VAL A 154 23.26 15.96 -13.45
CA VAL A 154 22.60 17.12 -12.83
C VAL A 154 22.60 17.01 -11.30
N ALA A 155 22.36 15.83 -10.73
CA ALA A 155 22.42 15.59 -9.29
C ALA A 155 23.83 15.85 -8.73
N VAL A 156 24.86 15.30 -9.39
CA VAL A 156 26.26 15.47 -8.99
C VAL A 156 26.70 16.93 -9.12
N ASP A 157 26.33 17.61 -10.20
CA ASP A 157 26.61 19.04 -10.40
C ASP A 157 25.94 19.91 -9.32
N THR A 158 24.68 19.60 -8.99
CA THR A 158 23.88 20.29 -7.97
C THR A 158 24.51 20.12 -6.58
N ALA A 159 24.96 18.91 -6.23
CA ALA A 159 25.64 18.63 -4.97
C ALA A 159 27.01 19.33 -4.89
N ARG A 160 27.84 19.21 -5.93
CA ARG A 160 29.19 19.81 -5.97
C ARG A 160 29.17 21.32 -5.83
N HIS A 161 28.25 22.00 -6.51
CA HIS A 161 28.13 23.45 -6.45
C HIS A 161 27.21 23.94 -5.32
N ARG A 162 26.67 23.02 -4.49
CA ARG A 162 25.69 23.31 -3.44
C ARG A 162 24.57 24.24 -3.93
N ARG A 163 24.00 23.93 -5.09
CA ARG A 163 22.89 24.71 -5.65
C ARG A 163 21.64 24.48 -4.80
N LEU A 164 21.39 25.41 -3.89
CA LEU A 164 20.21 25.39 -3.04
C LEU A 164 18.94 25.69 -3.85
N PRO A 165 17.78 25.18 -3.42
CA PRO A 165 16.51 25.59 -3.99
C PRO A 165 16.36 27.11 -3.99
N ARG A 166 15.79 27.67 -5.06
CA ARG A 166 15.52 29.12 -5.10
C ARG A 166 14.53 29.46 -4.00
N ARG A 167 14.79 30.57 -3.28
CA ARG A 167 13.86 31.08 -2.28
C ARG A 167 12.56 31.49 -2.99
N GLN A 168 11.51 30.74 -2.75
CA GLN A 168 10.17 31.01 -3.24
C GLN A 168 9.18 31.02 -2.08
N ASP A 169 8.21 31.92 -2.17
CA ASP A 169 7.06 31.92 -1.28
C ASP A 169 5.93 31.15 -1.93
N PHE A 170 5.72 29.93 -1.46
CA PHE A 170 4.57 29.11 -1.85
C PHE A 170 3.25 29.59 -1.24
N CYS A 171 3.33 30.48 -0.25
CA CYS A 171 2.20 30.97 0.54
C CYS A 171 1.80 32.39 0.15
N ALA A 172 0.50 32.66 0.23
CA ALA A 172 -0.09 33.99 0.13
C ALA A 172 -1.05 34.25 1.32
N GLY A 173 -1.46 35.51 1.51
CA GLY A 173 -2.50 35.87 2.48
C GLY A 173 -2.11 35.63 3.95
N ALA A 174 -3.08 35.17 4.75
CA ALA A 174 -2.92 34.94 6.18
C ALA A 174 -1.81 33.92 6.49
N VAL A 175 -1.78 32.80 5.78
CA VAL A 175 -0.76 31.74 5.95
C VAL A 175 0.66 32.28 5.74
N HIS A 176 0.83 33.15 4.75
CA HIS A 176 2.12 33.80 4.51
C HIS A 176 2.58 34.65 5.70
N ARG A 177 1.69 35.50 6.24
CA ARG A 177 2.01 36.35 7.39
C ARG A 177 2.39 35.52 8.61
N THR A 178 1.62 34.47 8.91
CA THR A 178 1.87 33.58 10.06
C THR A 178 3.21 32.85 9.93
N ILE A 179 3.49 32.22 8.78
CA ILE A 179 4.77 31.51 8.57
C ILE A 179 5.96 32.48 8.68
N HIS A 180 5.87 33.67 8.09
CA HIS A 180 6.96 34.65 8.13
C HIS A 180 7.19 35.23 9.52
N SER A 181 6.11 35.54 10.26
CA SER A 181 6.16 35.99 11.65
C SER A 181 6.91 34.97 12.52
N ILE A 182 6.46 33.71 12.47
CA ILE A 182 7.03 32.62 13.26
C ILE A 182 8.47 32.34 12.82
N ALA A 183 8.76 32.32 11.52
CA ALA A 183 10.12 32.08 11.01
C ALA A 183 11.12 33.11 11.53
N HIS A 184 10.74 34.37 11.64
CA HIS A 184 11.61 35.42 12.20
C HIS A 184 11.76 35.28 13.71
N MET A 185 10.70 34.93 14.43
CA MET A 185 10.74 34.70 15.88
C MET A 185 11.68 33.57 16.29
N ILE A 186 11.72 32.49 15.50
CA ILE A 186 12.50 31.28 15.83
C ILE A 186 13.86 31.22 15.14
N GLU A 187 14.27 32.26 14.42
CA GLU A 187 15.44 32.24 13.54
C GLU A 187 16.72 31.81 14.30
N ASP A 188 16.97 32.40 15.46
CA ASP A 188 18.14 32.08 16.31
C ASP A 188 18.08 30.63 16.83
N HIS A 189 16.89 30.16 17.21
CA HIS A 189 16.70 28.78 17.70
C HIS A 189 16.91 27.75 16.60
N ALA A 190 16.43 28.04 15.39
CA ALA A 190 16.55 27.19 14.22
C ALA A 190 18.02 27.10 13.74
N GLN A 191 18.74 28.22 13.75
CA GLN A 191 20.18 28.26 13.45
C GLN A 191 20.99 27.40 14.43
N ARG A 192 20.65 27.41 15.73
CA ARG A 192 21.32 26.60 16.77
C ARG A 192 21.24 25.10 16.50
N ILE A 193 20.14 24.62 15.92
CA ILE A 193 19.94 23.19 15.58
C ILE A 193 20.20 22.87 14.11
N HIS A 194 20.73 23.84 13.33
CA HIS A 194 21.02 23.71 11.90
C HIS A 194 19.82 23.30 11.04
N VAL A 195 18.62 23.80 11.39
CA VAL A 195 17.39 23.58 10.63
C VAL A 195 16.97 24.90 9.95
N PRO A 196 16.47 24.89 8.70
CA PRO A 196 15.95 26.09 8.07
C PRO A 196 14.76 26.66 8.85
N ALA A 197 14.81 27.96 9.16
CA ALA A 197 13.77 28.64 9.93
C ALA A 197 12.37 28.51 9.28
N ARG A 198 12.29 28.52 7.95
CA ARG A 198 11.02 28.34 7.22
C ARG A 198 10.41 26.95 7.46
N PHE A 199 11.20 25.89 7.35
CA PHE A 199 10.72 24.53 7.59
C PHE A 199 10.26 24.37 9.04
N ALA A 200 11.06 24.87 9.99
CA ALA A 200 10.71 24.87 11.40
C ALA A 200 9.39 25.64 11.67
N ALA A 201 9.22 26.82 11.06
CA ALA A 201 8.01 27.62 11.20
C ALA A 201 6.77 26.90 10.68
N THR A 202 6.85 26.30 9.48
CA THR A 202 5.72 25.52 8.94
C THR A 202 5.36 24.35 9.86
N LYS A 203 6.34 23.65 10.42
CA LYS A 203 6.11 22.56 11.38
C LYS A 203 5.47 23.04 12.69
N LEU A 204 5.83 24.22 13.18
CA LEU A 204 5.19 24.82 14.35
C LEU A 204 3.73 25.24 14.06
N VAL A 205 3.45 25.74 12.85
CA VAL A 205 2.07 26.01 12.42
C VAL A 205 1.24 24.72 12.34
N GLU A 206 1.83 23.60 11.90
CA GLU A 206 1.18 22.27 11.93
C GLU A 206 0.92 21.77 13.36
N GLY A 207 1.62 22.30 14.37
CA GLY A 207 1.56 21.81 15.75
C GLY A 207 2.50 20.64 16.04
N ASP A 208 3.63 20.53 15.33
CA ASP A 208 4.66 19.49 15.55
C ASP A 208 5.39 19.69 16.90
N GLU A 209 4.84 19.09 17.94
CA GLU A 209 5.43 19.07 19.29
C GLU A 209 6.91 18.64 19.36
N PRO A 210 7.35 17.61 18.61
CA PRO A 210 8.77 17.27 18.48
C PRO A 210 9.66 18.45 18.07
N MET A 211 9.23 19.26 17.10
CA MET A 211 9.99 20.43 16.63
C MET A 211 10.02 21.54 17.70
N ALA A 212 8.89 21.81 18.35
CA ALA A 212 8.82 22.79 19.44
C ALA A 212 9.78 22.43 20.59
N LYS A 213 9.89 21.14 20.91
CA LYS A 213 10.86 20.63 21.91
C LYS A 213 12.30 20.73 21.43
N ALA A 214 12.58 20.40 20.17
CA ALA A 214 13.93 20.48 19.59
C ALA A 214 14.45 21.92 19.55
N LEU A 215 13.59 22.89 19.30
CA LEU A 215 13.91 24.32 19.32
C LEU A 215 14.03 24.89 20.75
N ALA A 216 13.64 24.14 21.78
CA ALA A 216 13.63 24.58 23.18
C ALA A 216 12.92 25.92 23.39
N LEU A 217 11.75 26.07 22.77
CA LEU A 217 10.93 27.29 22.86
C LEU A 217 10.44 27.52 24.29
N SER A 218 10.49 28.77 24.74
CA SER A 218 9.88 29.23 25.98
C SER A 218 8.36 29.19 25.92
N ASP A 219 7.69 29.19 27.08
CA ASP A 219 6.23 29.16 27.12
C ASP A 219 5.60 30.45 26.56
N ASN A 220 6.32 31.58 26.63
CA ASN A 220 5.91 32.83 26.00
C ASN A 220 5.93 32.72 24.46
N GLU A 221 7.01 32.18 23.88
CA GLU A 221 7.11 31.98 22.42
C GLU A 221 6.03 31.02 21.92
N LYS A 222 5.78 29.92 22.65
CA LYS A 222 4.69 28.99 22.32
C LYS A 222 3.31 29.65 22.34
N GLU A 223 3.06 30.52 23.31
CA GLU A 223 1.81 31.27 23.40
C GLU A 223 1.67 32.29 22.26
N MET A 224 2.75 32.97 21.87
CA MET A 224 2.74 33.86 20.71
C MET A 224 2.44 33.10 19.41
N ILE A 225 3.12 31.98 19.18
CA ILE A 225 2.85 31.11 18.01
C ILE A 225 1.39 30.65 18.01
N ARG A 226 0.85 30.25 19.17
CA ARG A 226 -0.55 29.83 19.29
C ARG A 226 -1.51 30.95 18.87
N ARG A 227 -1.24 32.20 19.27
CA ARG A 227 -2.05 33.36 18.88
C ARG A 227 -1.98 33.64 17.39
N ASP A 228 -0.78 33.64 16.80
CA ASP A 228 -0.59 33.85 15.35
C ASP A 228 -1.33 32.78 14.52
N VAL A 229 -1.34 31.53 15.00
CA VAL A 229 -2.09 30.43 14.35
C VAL A 229 -3.59 30.60 14.53
N THR A 230 -4.08 30.97 15.71
CA THR A 230 -5.52 31.20 15.94
C THR A 230 -6.05 32.38 15.13
N GLU A 231 -5.26 33.45 14.97
CA GLU A 231 -5.62 34.57 14.10
C GLU A 231 -5.76 34.12 12.63
N MET A 232 -4.80 33.32 12.15
CA MET A 232 -4.85 32.72 10.82
C MET A 232 -6.08 31.83 10.62
N GLU A 233 -6.37 30.94 11.58
CA GLU A 233 -7.55 30.06 11.54
C GLU A 233 -8.86 30.87 11.51
N HIS A 234 -8.92 31.98 12.27
CA HIS A 234 -10.08 32.85 12.30
C HIS A 234 -10.31 33.59 10.97
N GLU A 235 -9.24 34.09 10.34
CA GLU A 235 -9.33 34.80 9.05
C GLU A 235 -9.69 33.87 7.88
N LEU A 236 -9.18 32.64 7.89
CA LEU A 236 -9.41 31.67 6.82
C LEU A 236 -10.69 30.84 7.01
N HIS A 237 -11.24 30.82 8.23
CA HIS A 237 -12.36 29.95 8.61
C HIS A 237 -12.07 28.45 8.40
N THR A 238 -10.81 28.05 8.52
CA THR A 238 -10.34 26.65 8.42
C THR A 238 -9.38 26.35 9.57
N ASP A 239 -9.19 25.08 9.90
CA ASP A 239 -8.11 24.67 10.81
C ASP A 239 -6.72 24.81 10.16
N ARG A 240 -5.67 24.79 10.98
CA ARG A 240 -4.26 24.91 10.55
C ARG A 240 -3.80 23.85 9.54
N GLU A 241 -4.24 22.59 9.65
CA GLU A 241 -3.80 21.53 8.75
C GLU A 241 -4.43 21.72 7.37
N ALA A 242 -5.73 22.04 7.35
CA ALA A 242 -6.45 22.39 6.13
C ALA A 242 -5.86 23.65 5.47
N ALA A 243 -5.56 24.71 6.24
CA ALA A 243 -4.98 25.94 5.72
C ALA A 243 -3.62 25.72 5.04
N LEU A 244 -2.75 24.92 5.65
CA LEU A 244 -1.45 24.58 5.08
C LEU A 244 -1.56 23.66 3.87
N ALA A 245 -2.46 22.69 3.91
CA ALA A 245 -2.72 21.81 2.78
C ALA A 245 -3.26 22.61 1.58
N ASP A 246 -4.25 23.47 1.80
CA ASP A 246 -4.86 24.32 0.78
C ASP A 246 -3.83 25.26 0.13
N MET A 247 -2.97 25.88 0.94
CA MET A 247 -1.86 26.71 0.46
C MET A 247 -0.90 25.93 -0.46
N ARG A 248 -0.52 24.69 -0.09
CA ARG A 248 0.34 23.83 -0.92
C ARG A 248 -0.37 23.41 -2.21
N TYR A 249 -1.62 22.94 -2.12
CA TYR A 249 -2.38 22.51 -3.30
C TYR A 249 -2.67 23.66 -4.25
N THR A 250 -2.99 24.86 -3.76
CA THR A 250 -3.17 26.05 -4.60
C THR A 250 -1.93 26.35 -5.44
N PHE A 251 -0.73 26.25 -4.85
CA PHE A 251 0.51 26.42 -5.59
C PHE A 251 0.73 25.30 -6.63
N ILE A 252 0.53 24.04 -6.22
CA ILE A 252 0.70 22.86 -7.08
C ILE A 252 -0.25 22.90 -8.27
N GLU A 253 -1.53 23.18 -8.04
CA GLU A 253 -2.56 23.26 -9.09
C GLU A 253 -2.21 24.35 -10.10
N LYS A 254 -1.78 25.52 -9.64
CA LYS A 254 -1.32 26.61 -10.51
C LYS A 254 -0.09 26.19 -11.33
N LEU A 255 0.92 25.62 -10.66
CA LEU A 255 2.12 25.11 -11.32
C LEU A 255 1.77 24.09 -12.40
N CYS A 256 0.91 23.13 -12.08
CA CYS A 256 0.50 22.09 -13.01
C CYS A 256 -0.34 22.66 -14.16
N ALA A 257 -1.24 23.60 -13.90
CA ALA A 257 -2.05 24.25 -14.93
C ALA A 257 -1.19 24.99 -15.97
N ASP A 258 -0.11 25.65 -15.52
CA ASP A 258 0.76 26.44 -16.41
C ASP A 258 1.73 25.55 -17.22
N THR A 259 2.16 24.43 -16.64
CA THR A 259 3.32 23.66 -17.13
C THR A 259 3.00 22.25 -17.64
N VAL A 260 1.90 21.65 -17.21
CA VAL A 260 1.51 20.28 -17.55
C VAL A 260 0.42 20.32 -18.61
N VAL A 261 0.74 19.85 -19.80
CA VAL A 261 -0.23 19.70 -20.89
C VAL A 261 -0.84 18.30 -20.78
N LYS A 262 -2.01 18.21 -20.14
CA LYS A 262 -2.80 16.97 -20.08
C LYS A 262 -3.55 16.80 -21.42
N MET A 263 -3.21 15.77 -22.20
CA MET A 263 -4.04 15.32 -23.33
C MET A 263 -4.79 14.04 -22.97
N GLY A 264 -5.87 13.78 -23.69
CA GLY A 264 -7.07 13.08 -23.23
C GLY A 264 -6.89 11.68 -22.61
N GLU A 265 -7.92 11.29 -21.82
CA GLU A 265 -8.03 9.96 -21.18
C GLU A 265 -7.53 8.84 -22.10
N SER A 266 -6.54 8.10 -21.61
CA SER A 266 -5.97 6.96 -22.32
C SER A 266 -7.09 6.00 -22.76
N ARG A 267 -6.91 5.33 -23.91
CA ARG A 267 -7.89 4.35 -24.40
C ARG A 267 -8.16 3.25 -23.38
N GLU A 268 -7.13 2.88 -22.62
CA GLU A 268 -7.20 1.89 -21.55
C GLU A 268 -7.99 2.41 -20.34
N HIS A 269 -7.77 3.66 -19.93
CA HIS A 269 -8.54 4.29 -18.87
C HIS A 269 -10.03 4.37 -19.24
N ARG A 270 -10.36 4.82 -20.45
CA ARG A 270 -11.75 4.81 -20.95
C ARG A 270 -12.37 3.42 -20.96
N ARG A 271 -11.59 2.39 -21.31
CA ARG A 271 -12.05 1.00 -21.30
C ARG A 271 -12.27 0.51 -19.86
N SER A 272 -11.36 0.80 -18.95
CA SER A 272 -11.49 0.46 -17.52
C SER A 272 -12.71 1.14 -16.92
N VAL A 273 -12.87 2.44 -17.12
CA VAL A 273 -14.03 3.21 -16.60
C VAL A 273 -15.35 2.67 -17.15
N ARG A 274 -15.40 2.25 -18.42
CA ARG A 274 -16.59 1.63 -19.01
C ARG A 274 -16.91 0.27 -18.37
N ILE A 275 -15.90 -0.55 -18.13
CA ILE A 275 -16.04 -1.85 -17.47
C ILE A 275 -16.48 -1.64 -16.02
N ASP A 276 -15.87 -0.69 -15.32
CA ASP A 276 -16.16 -0.37 -13.93
C ASP A 276 -17.59 0.14 -13.77
N ARG A 277 -18.10 0.96 -14.71
CA ARG A 277 -19.50 1.39 -14.68
C ARG A 277 -20.49 0.22 -14.64
N VAL A 278 -20.16 -0.91 -15.26
CA VAL A 278 -20.99 -2.13 -15.23
C VAL A 278 -20.69 -2.98 -14.00
N LEU A 279 -19.40 -3.24 -13.72
CA LEU A 279 -18.96 -4.12 -12.64
C LEU A 279 -19.18 -3.55 -11.23
N THR A 280 -19.13 -2.22 -11.08
CA THR A 280 -19.29 -1.51 -9.79
C THR A 280 -20.58 -0.69 -9.73
N GLY A 281 -21.51 -0.92 -10.66
CA GLY A 281 -22.80 -0.26 -10.65
C GLY A 281 -23.60 -0.61 -9.39
N LYS A 282 -24.27 0.37 -8.78
CA LYS A 282 -25.03 0.23 -7.52
C LYS A 282 -25.95 -1.00 -7.47
N TYR A 283 -26.54 -1.39 -8.60
CA TYR A 283 -27.48 -2.51 -8.70
C TYR A 283 -26.88 -3.76 -9.34
N LEU A 284 -25.87 -3.61 -10.21
CA LEU A 284 -25.26 -4.70 -10.98
C LEU A 284 -24.04 -5.32 -10.27
N ALA A 285 -23.41 -4.60 -9.36
CA ALA A 285 -22.19 -5.05 -8.70
C ALA A 285 -22.38 -6.34 -7.89
N ILE A 286 -23.40 -6.42 -7.05
CA ILE A 286 -23.66 -7.59 -6.20
C ILE A 286 -24.08 -8.81 -7.04
N PRO A 287 -25.02 -8.71 -8.01
CA PRO A 287 -25.37 -9.85 -8.86
C PRO A 287 -24.21 -10.37 -9.71
N ILE A 288 -23.44 -9.48 -10.35
CA ILE A 288 -22.28 -9.89 -11.16
C ILE A 288 -21.23 -10.55 -10.29
N PHE A 289 -20.97 -9.98 -9.11
CA PHE A 289 -20.06 -10.57 -8.15
C PHE A 289 -20.48 -11.98 -7.74
N LEU A 290 -21.75 -12.16 -7.39
CA LEU A 290 -22.29 -13.47 -7.00
C LEU A 290 -22.21 -14.46 -8.16
N LEU A 291 -22.42 -14.03 -9.40
CA LEU A 291 -22.27 -14.86 -10.60
C LEU A 291 -20.81 -15.27 -10.84
N ILE A 292 -19.85 -14.36 -10.70
CA ILE A 292 -18.42 -14.66 -10.81
C ILE A 292 -18.01 -15.64 -9.71
N MET A 293 -18.41 -15.40 -8.47
CA MET A 293 -18.09 -16.27 -7.34
C MET A 293 -18.75 -17.65 -7.47
N MET A 294 -19.99 -17.70 -7.96
CA MET A 294 -20.66 -18.96 -8.28
C MET A 294 -19.89 -19.73 -9.35
N LEU A 295 -19.42 -19.05 -10.40
CA LEU A 295 -18.61 -19.66 -11.45
C LEU A 295 -17.27 -20.18 -10.92
N VAL A 296 -16.56 -19.40 -10.08
CA VAL A 296 -15.32 -19.84 -9.43
C VAL A 296 -15.56 -21.07 -8.56
N PHE A 297 -16.60 -21.06 -7.73
CA PHE A 297 -16.92 -22.22 -6.88
C PHE A 297 -17.37 -23.43 -7.68
N TRP A 298 -18.14 -23.24 -8.76
CA TRP A 298 -18.56 -24.33 -9.64
C TRP A 298 -17.38 -24.96 -10.39
N LEU A 299 -16.43 -24.16 -10.87
CA LEU A 299 -15.20 -24.66 -11.47
C LEU A 299 -14.31 -25.35 -10.44
N THR A 300 -14.15 -24.76 -9.26
CA THR A 300 -13.28 -25.26 -8.20
C THR A 300 -13.81 -26.55 -7.58
N PHE A 301 -15.07 -26.59 -7.14
CA PHE A 301 -15.64 -27.73 -6.42
C PHE A 301 -16.40 -28.71 -7.31
N GLY A 302 -16.68 -28.34 -8.57
CA GLY A 302 -17.41 -29.18 -9.52
C GLY A 302 -16.51 -29.69 -10.64
N VAL A 303 -16.22 -28.83 -11.60
CA VAL A 303 -15.65 -29.25 -12.89
C VAL A 303 -14.19 -29.69 -12.79
N ILE A 304 -13.37 -28.98 -12.02
CA ILE A 304 -11.91 -29.18 -12.00
C ILE A 304 -11.48 -29.88 -10.71
N GLY A 305 -11.91 -29.41 -9.55
CA GLY A 305 -11.41 -29.95 -8.28
C GLY A 305 -11.88 -31.37 -7.99
N GLN A 306 -13.15 -31.73 -8.27
CA GLN A 306 -13.65 -33.10 -8.00
C GLN A 306 -12.92 -34.16 -8.83
N PRO A 307 -12.76 -34.01 -10.17
CA PRO A 307 -11.99 -34.97 -10.95
C PRO A 307 -10.53 -35.08 -10.48
N LEU A 308 -9.89 -33.95 -10.17
CA LEU A 308 -8.48 -33.92 -9.78
C LEU A 308 -8.27 -34.54 -8.39
N SER A 309 -9.20 -34.27 -7.47
CA SER A 309 -9.28 -34.86 -6.13
C SER A 309 -9.55 -36.37 -6.20
N GLY A 310 -10.46 -36.80 -7.07
CA GLY A 310 -10.77 -38.21 -7.32
C GLY A 310 -9.58 -38.98 -7.91
N LEU A 311 -8.86 -38.39 -8.86
CA LEU A 311 -7.65 -38.98 -9.44
C LEU A 311 -6.56 -39.18 -8.37
N LEU A 312 -6.38 -38.19 -7.48
CA LEU A 312 -5.44 -38.30 -6.37
C LEU A 312 -5.89 -39.39 -5.38
N SER A 313 -7.18 -39.47 -5.06
CA SER A 313 -7.75 -40.53 -4.21
C SER A 313 -7.47 -41.91 -4.78
N GLN A 314 -7.71 -42.12 -6.08
CA GLN A 314 -7.42 -43.40 -6.75
C GLN A 314 -5.92 -43.75 -6.69
N GLY A 315 -5.03 -42.76 -6.82
CA GLY A 315 -3.59 -42.96 -6.67
C GLY A 315 -3.20 -43.38 -5.26
N ILE A 316 -3.82 -42.79 -4.24
CA ILE A 316 -3.59 -43.14 -2.83
C ILE A 316 -4.14 -44.53 -2.52
N ASP A 317 -5.33 -44.87 -3.01
CA ASP A 317 -5.94 -46.19 -2.85
C ASP A 317 -5.10 -47.28 -3.53
N ALA A 318 -4.56 -47.00 -4.73
CA ALA A 318 -3.65 -47.91 -5.42
C ALA A 318 -2.34 -48.12 -4.64
N ALA A 319 -1.76 -47.06 -4.09
CA ALA A 319 -0.56 -47.14 -3.26
C ALA A 319 -0.82 -47.89 -1.94
N ALA A 320 -1.98 -47.65 -1.31
CA ALA A 320 -2.42 -48.36 -0.12
C ALA A 320 -2.61 -49.85 -0.41
N GLY A 321 -3.25 -50.21 -1.53
CA GLY A 321 -3.43 -51.59 -1.97
C GLY A 321 -2.11 -52.31 -2.30
N ALA A 322 -1.17 -51.62 -2.94
CA ALA A 322 0.17 -52.17 -3.21
C ALA A 322 0.96 -52.41 -1.91
N THR A 323 0.86 -51.46 -0.97
CA THR A 323 1.50 -51.58 0.35
C THR A 323 0.87 -52.71 1.16
N ASP A 324 -0.45 -52.85 1.11
CA ASP A 324 -1.20 -53.93 1.75
C ASP A 324 -0.76 -55.32 1.25
N ALA A 325 -0.63 -55.47 -0.08
CA ALA A 325 -0.15 -56.69 -0.71
C ALA A 325 1.31 -57.01 -0.36
N GLY A 326 2.18 -55.98 -0.34
CA GLY A 326 3.58 -56.13 0.06
C GLY A 326 3.75 -56.56 1.53
N MET A 327 2.96 -55.96 2.44
CA MET A 327 2.98 -56.31 3.86
C MET A 327 2.43 -57.71 4.14
N LYS A 328 1.41 -58.15 3.37
CA LYS A 328 0.95 -59.55 3.38
C LYS A 328 2.05 -60.52 2.97
N ALA A 329 2.76 -60.24 1.88
CA ALA A 329 3.83 -61.10 1.37
C ALA A 329 5.03 -61.19 2.34
N ALA A 330 5.31 -60.12 3.08
CA ALA A 330 6.36 -60.06 4.09
C ALA A 330 5.97 -60.68 5.45
N GLY A 331 4.74 -61.19 5.61
CA GLY A 331 4.28 -61.83 6.84
C GLY A 331 4.09 -60.88 8.02
N VAL A 332 3.84 -59.59 7.77
CA VAL A 332 3.69 -58.58 8.82
C VAL A 332 2.40 -58.82 9.63
N ASN A 333 2.46 -58.56 10.94
CA ASN A 333 1.34 -58.71 11.86
C ASN A 333 0.09 -57.93 11.38
N PRO A 334 -1.12 -58.53 11.43
CA PRO A 334 -2.37 -57.90 11.01
C PRO A 334 -2.64 -56.51 11.62
N VAL A 335 -2.27 -56.30 12.89
CA VAL A 335 -2.51 -55.03 13.60
C VAL A 335 -1.63 -53.89 13.07
N VAL A 336 -0.38 -54.19 12.73
CA VAL A 336 0.55 -53.20 12.16
C VAL A 336 0.11 -52.84 10.74
N ARG A 337 -0.38 -53.84 10.00
CA ARG A 337 -0.91 -53.64 8.66
C ARG A 337 -2.18 -52.77 8.65
N SER A 338 -3.14 -53.03 9.55
CA SER A 338 -4.34 -52.18 9.67
C SER A 338 -3.99 -50.76 10.12
N LEU A 339 -3.00 -50.59 11.00
CA LEU A 339 -2.54 -49.25 11.42
C LEU A 339 -1.97 -48.45 10.24
N VAL A 340 -1.20 -49.10 9.35
CA VAL A 340 -0.62 -48.43 8.19
C VAL A 340 -1.68 -48.15 7.12
N VAL A 341 -2.48 -49.14 6.74
CA VAL A 341 -3.45 -49.01 5.64
C VAL A 341 -4.68 -48.21 6.08
N ASP A 342 -5.36 -48.64 7.15
CA ASP A 342 -6.61 -48.02 7.60
C ASP A 342 -6.36 -46.78 8.49
N GLY A 343 -5.19 -46.69 9.12
CA GLY A 343 -4.80 -45.53 9.93
C GLY A 343 -4.10 -44.45 9.10
N VAL A 344 -2.90 -44.76 8.61
CA VAL A 344 -2.05 -43.77 7.94
C VAL A 344 -2.54 -43.44 6.54
N PHE A 345 -2.74 -44.43 5.66
CA PHE A 345 -3.15 -44.15 4.27
C PHE A 345 -4.56 -43.55 4.21
N ALA A 346 -5.53 -44.08 4.95
CA ALA A 346 -6.87 -43.49 4.97
C ALA A 346 -6.88 -42.09 5.61
N GLY A 347 -6.16 -41.90 6.72
CA GLY A 347 -6.05 -40.61 7.40
C GLY A 347 -5.38 -39.54 6.53
N VAL A 348 -4.15 -39.80 6.07
CA VAL A 348 -3.40 -38.87 5.20
C VAL A 348 -4.11 -38.69 3.85
N GLY A 349 -4.70 -39.75 3.30
CA GLY A 349 -5.46 -39.72 2.06
C GLY A 349 -6.65 -38.77 2.12
N SER A 350 -7.42 -38.82 3.21
CA SER A 350 -8.55 -37.91 3.41
C SER A 350 -8.14 -36.44 3.42
N VAL A 351 -6.95 -36.10 3.95
CA VAL A 351 -6.43 -34.73 3.99
C VAL A 351 -5.87 -34.32 2.63
N LEU A 352 -5.06 -35.18 2.01
CA LEU A 352 -4.43 -34.91 0.70
C LEU A 352 -5.46 -34.73 -0.40
N GLN A 353 -6.60 -35.42 -0.32
CA GLN A 353 -7.71 -35.29 -1.27
C GLN A 353 -8.23 -33.85 -1.41
N PHE A 354 -8.08 -32.99 -0.38
CA PHE A 354 -8.50 -31.58 -0.44
C PHE A 354 -7.48 -30.65 -1.11
N LEU A 355 -6.21 -31.06 -1.21
CA LEU A 355 -5.14 -30.21 -1.72
C LEU A 355 -5.39 -29.72 -3.16
N PRO A 356 -5.80 -30.57 -4.13
CA PRO A 356 -6.02 -30.12 -5.50
C PRO A 356 -7.12 -29.05 -5.60
N THR A 357 -8.19 -29.23 -4.84
CA THR A 357 -9.31 -28.28 -4.78
C THR A 357 -8.87 -26.93 -4.23
N ILE A 358 -8.01 -26.92 -3.19
CA ILE A 358 -7.44 -25.69 -2.63
C ILE A 358 -6.54 -24.98 -3.65
N VAL A 359 -5.68 -25.72 -4.37
CA VAL A 359 -4.79 -25.15 -5.39
C VAL A 359 -5.60 -24.48 -6.51
N VAL A 360 -6.65 -25.14 -7.01
CA VAL A 360 -7.54 -24.59 -8.04
C VAL A 360 -8.27 -23.34 -7.53
N LEU A 361 -8.75 -23.35 -6.29
CA LEU A 361 -9.39 -22.18 -5.68
C LEU A 361 -8.43 -20.98 -5.65
N PHE A 362 -7.20 -21.19 -5.17
CA PHE A 362 -6.19 -20.14 -5.10
C PHE A 362 -5.78 -19.62 -6.48
N PHE A 363 -5.70 -20.49 -7.48
CA PHE A 363 -5.44 -20.08 -8.86
C PHE A 363 -6.50 -19.09 -9.36
N PHE A 364 -7.79 -19.40 -9.20
CA PHE A 364 -8.86 -18.48 -9.61
C PHE A 364 -8.92 -17.20 -8.76
N LEU A 365 -8.66 -17.30 -7.45
CA LEU A 365 -8.56 -16.11 -6.59
C LEU A 365 -7.41 -15.20 -7.00
N SER A 366 -6.24 -15.76 -7.36
CA SER A 366 -5.11 -14.99 -7.87
C SER A 366 -5.47 -14.25 -9.15
N ILE A 367 -6.18 -14.89 -10.09
CA ILE A 367 -6.65 -14.22 -11.32
C ILE A 367 -7.58 -13.04 -10.99
N LEU A 368 -8.48 -13.20 -10.02
CA LEU A 368 -9.37 -12.11 -9.60
C LEU A 368 -8.62 -10.98 -8.88
N GLU A 369 -7.55 -11.29 -8.17
CA GLU A 369 -6.68 -10.32 -7.52
C GLU A 369 -5.84 -9.54 -8.55
N ASP A 370 -5.18 -10.25 -9.48
CA ASP A 370 -4.35 -9.67 -10.54
C ASP A 370 -5.17 -8.81 -11.52
N SER A 371 -6.45 -9.14 -11.74
CA SER A 371 -7.36 -8.33 -12.56
C SER A 371 -7.81 -7.02 -11.89
N GLY A 372 -7.47 -6.81 -10.61
CA GLY A 372 -7.91 -5.66 -9.81
C GLY A 372 -9.39 -5.70 -9.42
N TYR A 373 -10.12 -6.77 -9.75
CA TYR A 373 -11.54 -6.90 -9.43
C TYR A 373 -11.80 -6.92 -7.93
N MET A 374 -10.90 -7.54 -7.15
CA MET A 374 -11.00 -7.59 -5.68
C MET A 374 -11.00 -6.20 -5.03
N ALA A 375 -10.19 -5.26 -5.54
CA ALA A 375 -10.17 -3.88 -5.06
C ALA A 375 -11.50 -3.16 -5.34
N ARG A 376 -12.10 -3.41 -6.50
CA ARG A 376 -13.39 -2.84 -6.91
C ARG A 376 -14.55 -3.36 -6.06
N VAL A 377 -14.60 -4.67 -5.82
CA VAL A 377 -15.62 -5.28 -4.95
C VAL A 377 -15.48 -4.79 -3.51
N ALA A 378 -14.26 -4.70 -3.00
CA ALA A 378 -14.00 -4.16 -1.67
C ALA A 378 -14.62 -2.75 -1.53
N PHE A 379 -14.45 -1.88 -2.52
CA PHE A 379 -15.06 -0.55 -2.53
C PHE A 379 -16.60 -0.59 -2.47
N VAL A 380 -17.23 -1.49 -3.24
CA VAL A 380 -18.70 -1.66 -3.23
C VAL A 380 -19.18 -2.13 -1.85
N MET A 381 -18.45 -3.04 -1.21
CA MET A 381 -18.83 -3.61 0.10
C MET A 381 -18.44 -2.73 1.29
N ASP A 382 -17.58 -1.74 1.09
CA ASP A 382 -17.09 -0.83 2.13
C ASP A 382 -18.20 -0.08 2.85
N LYS A 383 -19.30 0.25 2.15
CA LYS A 383 -20.46 0.91 2.76
C LYS A 383 -21.23 -0.02 3.72
N LEU A 384 -21.29 -1.32 3.42
CA LEU A 384 -21.99 -2.30 4.24
C LEU A 384 -21.14 -2.69 5.45
N LEU A 385 -19.85 -2.96 5.23
CA LEU A 385 -18.93 -3.42 6.26
C LEU A 385 -18.50 -2.35 7.26
N ARG A 386 -18.44 -1.07 6.85
CA ARG A 386 -18.16 0.02 7.81
C ARG A 386 -19.19 0.14 8.92
N LYS A 387 -20.43 -0.34 8.71
CA LYS A 387 -21.45 -0.40 9.77
C LYS A 387 -21.10 -1.39 10.89
N ILE A 388 -20.24 -2.35 10.57
CA ILE A 388 -19.77 -3.45 11.44
C ILE A 388 -18.28 -3.18 11.79
N GLY A 389 -17.80 -1.94 11.67
CA GLY A 389 -16.43 -1.56 12.03
C GLY A 389 -15.31 -2.16 11.16
N LEU A 390 -15.62 -2.74 10.01
CA LEU A 390 -14.67 -3.38 9.09
C LEU A 390 -14.47 -2.57 7.80
N SER A 391 -13.26 -2.63 7.22
CA SER A 391 -13.06 -2.14 5.86
C SER A 391 -13.67 -3.08 4.83
N GLY A 392 -14.05 -2.53 3.67
CA GLY A 392 -14.52 -3.30 2.53
C GLY A 392 -13.54 -4.39 2.05
N ARG A 393 -12.25 -4.26 2.36
CA ARG A 393 -11.22 -5.26 2.02
C ARG A 393 -11.41 -6.57 2.79
N SER A 394 -11.98 -6.52 3.99
CA SER A 394 -12.28 -7.71 4.82
C SER A 394 -13.35 -8.62 4.22
N PHE A 395 -14.15 -8.11 3.29
CA PHE A 395 -15.21 -8.89 2.63
C PHE A 395 -14.68 -10.12 1.89
N VAL A 396 -13.55 -9.95 1.19
CA VAL A 396 -13.01 -10.97 0.29
C VAL A 396 -12.59 -12.23 1.08
N PRO A 397 -11.77 -12.12 2.15
CA PRO A 397 -11.48 -13.26 3.02
C PRO A 397 -12.74 -13.88 3.64
N MET A 398 -13.71 -13.08 4.10
CA MET A 398 -14.96 -13.61 4.68
C MET A 398 -15.73 -14.47 3.68
N LEU A 399 -15.79 -14.03 2.42
CA LEU A 399 -16.49 -14.79 1.40
C LEU A 399 -15.78 -16.11 1.05
N ILE A 400 -14.45 -16.07 0.96
CA ILE A 400 -13.64 -17.29 0.79
C ILE A 400 -13.93 -18.28 1.92
N GLY A 401 -14.27 -17.77 3.11
CA GLY A 401 -14.65 -18.56 4.29
C GLY A 401 -15.88 -19.46 4.09
N PHE A 402 -16.81 -19.09 3.20
CA PHE A 402 -17.91 -19.98 2.79
C PHE A 402 -17.45 -21.18 1.95
N GLY A 403 -16.31 -21.05 1.26
CA GLY A 403 -15.67 -22.16 0.56
C GLY A 403 -14.84 -23.00 1.52
N CYS A 404 -13.80 -22.39 2.11
CA CYS A 404 -12.92 -23.04 3.08
C CYS A 404 -12.30 -22.00 4.03
N SER A 405 -12.31 -22.29 5.33
CA SER A 405 -11.80 -21.37 6.36
C SER A 405 -10.28 -21.20 6.34
N VAL A 406 -9.53 -22.22 5.90
CA VAL A 406 -8.05 -22.16 5.83
C VAL A 406 -7.56 -21.10 4.84
N PRO A 407 -7.93 -21.14 3.53
CA PRO A 407 -7.53 -20.12 2.57
C PRO A 407 -8.10 -18.74 2.92
N ALA A 408 -9.29 -18.67 3.53
CA ALA A 408 -9.87 -17.43 4.01
C ALA A 408 -9.01 -16.74 5.08
N ILE A 409 -8.59 -17.50 6.10
CA ILE A 409 -7.69 -16.98 7.15
C ILE A 409 -6.36 -16.55 6.54
N MET A 410 -5.79 -17.33 5.62
CA MET A 410 -4.54 -16.95 4.94
C MET A 410 -4.69 -15.67 4.10
N ALA A 411 -5.83 -15.49 3.42
CA ALA A 411 -6.11 -14.30 2.61
C ALA A 411 -6.19 -13.02 3.45
N THR A 412 -6.46 -13.09 4.76
CA THR A 412 -6.46 -11.91 5.65
C THR A 412 -5.09 -11.22 5.75
N ARG A 413 -4.00 -11.86 5.33
CA ARG A 413 -2.66 -11.27 5.29
C ARG A 413 -2.55 -10.05 4.37
N THR A 414 -3.46 -9.91 3.41
CA THR A 414 -3.51 -8.76 2.48
C THR A 414 -4.17 -7.52 3.10
N LEU A 415 -4.74 -7.64 4.31
CA LEU A 415 -5.35 -6.53 5.03
C LEU A 415 -4.27 -5.66 5.69
N SER A 416 -4.28 -4.36 5.38
CA SER A 416 -3.31 -3.38 5.88
C SER A 416 -3.51 -3.01 7.34
N SER A 417 -4.72 -3.15 7.88
CA SER A 417 -5.06 -2.87 9.27
C SER A 417 -4.97 -4.15 10.11
N GLU A 418 -4.21 -4.11 11.20
CA GLU A 418 -4.09 -5.25 12.12
C GLU A 418 -5.44 -5.58 12.80
N ARG A 419 -6.24 -4.54 13.10
CA ARG A 419 -7.60 -4.70 13.64
C ARG A 419 -8.49 -5.46 12.68
N ASP A 420 -8.51 -5.04 11.41
CA ASP A 420 -9.33 -5.66 10.36
C ASP A 420 -8.93 -7.11 10.16
N ARG A 421 -7.62 -7.40 10.16
CA ARG A 421 -7.09 -8.77 10.05
C ARG A 421 -7.59 -9.65 11.19
N LYS A 422 -7.38 -9.25 12.45
CA LYS A 422 -7.79 -10.04 13.63
C LYS A 422 -9.30 -10.27 13.66
N MET A 423 -10.07 -9.22 13.41
CA MET A 423 -11.53 -9.30 13.40
C MET A 423 -12.03 -10.22 12.28
N THR A 424 -11.46 -10.12 11.08
CA THR A 424 -11.80 -11.01 9.96
C THR A 424 -11.49 -12.47 10.28
N ILE A 425 -10.34 -12.76 10.90
CA ILE A 425 -9.98 -14.12 11.33
C ILE A 425 -11.00 -14.68 12.34
N LEU A 426 -11.49 -13.86 13.27
CA LEU A 426 -12.51 -14.26 14.25
C LEU A 426 -13.89 -14.48 13.63
N LEU A 427 -14.20 -13.78 12.53
CA LEU A 427 -15.49 -13.84 11.86
C LEU A 427 -15.59 -14.97 10.82
N VAL A 428 -14.48 -15.36 10.19
CA VAL A 428 -14.43 -16.44 9.19
C VAL A 428 -15.03 -17.77 9.69
N PRO A 429 -14.80 -18.21 10.95
CA PRO A 429 -15.42 -19.42 11.48
C PRO A 429 -16.95 -19.41 11.53
N PHE A 430 -17.61 -18.25 11.50
CA PHE A 430 -19.07 -18.18 11.40
C PHE A 430 -19.58 -18.44 9.98
N MET A 431 -18.70 -18.37 8.98
CA MET A 431 -19.02 -18.74 7.61
C MET A 431 -19.01 -20.27 7.49
N SER A 432 -20.11 -20.82 7.01
CA SER A 432 -20.31 -22.27 6.98
C SER A 432 -19.78 -22.87 5.68
N CYS A 433 -18.66 -23.58 5.76
CA CYS A 433 -18.01 -24.23 4.63
C CYS A 433 -18.58 -25.62 4.33
N SER A 434 -18.24 -26.17 3.16
CA SER A 434 -18.68 -27.50 2.72
C SER A 434 -18.31 -28.62 3.70
N ALA A 435 -17.21 -28.49 4.44
CA ALA A 435 -16.79 -29.45 5.45
C ALA A 435 -17.69 -29.48 6.70
N LYS A 436 -18.49 -28.42 6.96
CA LYS A 436 -19.46 -28.40 8.07
C LYS A 436 -20.81 -29.03 7.69
N LEU A 437 -21.12 -29.12 6.40
CA LEU A 437 -22.37 -29.69 5.92
C LEU A 437 -22.60 -31.14 6.38
N PRO A 438 -21.62 -32.06 6.33
CA PRO A 438 -21.80 -33.42 6.84
C PRO A 438 -22.12 -33.45 8.34
N ILE A 439 -21.49 -32.58 9.13
CA ILE A 439 -21.76 -32.46 10.57
C ILE A 439 -23.20 -31.98 10.78
N TYR A 440 -23.61 -30.91 10.10
CA TYR A 440 -24.98 -30.42 10.18
C TYR A 440 -26.00 -31.46 9.71
N ALA A 441 -25.69 -32.22 8.65
CA ALA A 441 -26.54 -33.30 8.16
C ALA A 441 -26.72 -34.41 9.22
N ILE A 442 -25.64 -34.84 9.88
CA ILE A 442 -25.71 -35.85 10.96
C ILE A 442 -26.57 -35.35 12.12
N PHE A 443 -26.32 -34.14 12.62
CA PHE A 443 -27.08 -33.60 13.76
C PHE A 443 -28.55 -33.32 13.42
N THR A 444 -28.83 -32.80 12.24
CA THR A 444 -30.22 -32.54 11.82
C THR A 444 -30.99 -33.82 11.55
N ALA A 445 -30.34 -34.86 11.01
CA ALA A 445 -30.95 -36.18 10.86
C ALA A 445 -31.23 -36.85 12.22
N ALA A 446 -30.33 -36.67 13.20
CA ALA A 446 -30.48 -37.28 14.53
C ALA A 446 -31.55 -36.59 15.41
N PHE A 447 -31.61 -35.25 15.41
CA PHE A 447 -32.44 -34.49 16.34
C PHE A 447 -33.71 -33.88 15.71
N PHE A 448 -33.72 -33.64 14.39
CA PHE A 448 -34.82 -32.94 13.69
C PHE A 448 -35.19 -33.60 12.35
N PRO A 449 -35.57 -34.90 12.35
CA PRO A 449 -35.75 -35.69 11.13
C PRO A 449 -36.81 -35.13 10.16
N HIS A 450 -37.87 -34.49 10.67
CA HIS A 450 -38.94 -33.91 9.82
C HIS A 450 -38.66 -32.49 9.34
N HIS A 451 -37.66 -31.78 9.90
CA HIS A 451 -37.39 -30.36 9.62
C HIS A 451 -35.91 -30.07 9.30
N ALA A 452 -35.15 -31.09 8.88
CA ALA A 452 -33.70 -31.01 8.71
C ALA A 452 -33.24 -29.87 7.80
N VAL A 453 -33.93 -29.64 6.68
CA VAL A 453 -33.61 -28.56 5.73
C VAL A 453 -33.79 -27.17 6.36
N LEU A 454 -34.87 -26.97 7.11
CA LEU A 454 -35.15 -25.69 7.76
C LEU A 454 -34.14 -25.39 8.86
N VAL A 455 -33.76 -26.40 9.65
CA VAL A 455 -32.73 -26.27 10.69
C VAL A 455 -31.36 -25.98 10.06
N MET A 456 -31.01 -26.62 8.95
CA MET A 456 -29.77 -26.31 8.22
C MET A 456 -29.74 -24.86 7.71
N ILE A 457 -30.83 -24.37 7.12
CA ILE A 457 -30.93 -22.97 6.69
C ILE A 457 -30.80 -22.02 7.89
N LEU A 458 -31.47 -22.33 9.00
CA LEU A 458 -31.42 -21.52 10.22
C LEU A 458 -29.99 -21.44 10.77
N LEU A 459 -29.24 -22.55 10.80
CA LEU A 459 -27.84 -22.58 11.25
C LEU A 459 -26.94 -21.69 10.38
N TYR A 460 -27.13 -21.72 9.06
CA TYR A 460 -26.39 -20.86 8.13
C TYR A 460 -26.70 -19.37 8.35
N VAL A 461 -27.98 -19.02 8.44
CA VAL A 461 -28.43 -17.63 8.65
C VAL A 461 -28.00 -17.12 10.02
N MET A 462 -28.10 -17.96 11.06
CA MET A 462 -27.68 -17.62 12.42
C MET A 462 -26.16 -17.42 12.51
N GLY A 463 -25.37 -18.22 11.80
CA GLY A 463 -23.93 -18.01 11.68
C GLY A 463 -23.60 -16.63 11.12
N ILE A 464 -24.23 -16.25 10.00
CA ILE A 464 -24.05 -14.91 9.40
C ILE A 464 -24.54 -13.82 10.37
N GLY A 465 -25.67 -14.01 11.04
CA GLY A 465 -26.20 -13.07 12.03
C GLY A 465 -25.25 -12.86 13.21
N MET A 466 -24.66 -13.94 13.74
CA MET A 466 -23.66 -13.86 14.81
C MET A 466 -22.38 -13.16 14.36
N ALA A 467 -21.96 -13.38 13.11
CA ALA A 467 -20.82 -12.65 12.54
C ALA A 467 -21.08 -11.13 12.47
N ILE A 468 -22.30 -10.72 12.14
CA ILE A 468 -22.69 -9.31 12.09
C ILE A 468 -22.82 -8.69 13.49
N LEU A 469 -23.25 -9.46 14.50
CA LEU A 469 -23.41 -8.98 15.87
C LEU A 469 -22.09 -8.91 16.65
N SER A 470 -21.10 -9.74 16.28
CA SER A 470 -19.81 -9.84 16.98
C SER A 470 -18.70 -8.97 16.41
N GLY A 471 -18.83 -8.53 15.15
CA GLY A 471 -18.00 -7.46 14.57
C GLY A 471 -18.56 -6.10 14.93
#